data_AF-A0A520M6F4-F1
#
_entry.id   AF-A0A520M6F4-F1
#
_cell.length_a   1.000
_cell.length_b   1.000
_cell.length_c   1.000
_cell.angle_alpha   90.00
_cell.angle_beta   90.00
_cell.angle_gamma   90.00
#
_symmetry.space_group_name_H-M   'P 1'
#
loop_
_entity.id
_entity.type
_entity.pdbx_description
1 polymer ?
#
loop_
_entity_poly.entity_id
_entity_poly.type
_entity_poly.pdbx_seq_one_letter_code
_entity_poly.pdbx_strand_id
1 'polypeptide(L)'
;MNIATNTTTSKGIKWGPFTLRIPFIHIKFRAGEFFQGMVISGATAFAAVPIAMGLGLTFEEGVALSFVAGTLISAGPIIFGEPMAPGWVTPAVPIVIAAFAAKGQFTGIYDPAIFQFMAAMCIEFTLLVFILGITGWGKKLIEIIPNGLKSGIILGAALAAFYQVFVTDLDKLMIQPVSMTIAIVLCVITTFSDPFKKLASSNNFFRKIGSLGLLPGFLVAGLFAFLLNEVTFDIEWGFRIPDVVSLFNRTSPLAIGFPTFDMYLEAIPLVIIGYTLLFGDLITGIEVLKDGQAQRPDEPLDVNLDRSHLSIAVRNFLGLIINPFFPTQGALWTGVHVVVAERWKKGPKEMPSIFDGLGSYYLMAIPFLYVTLPFIT
;
A
#
# COMPACT_ATOMS: atom_id res chain seq x y z
N MET A 1 38.48 -25.77 -1.17
CA MET A 1 37.08 -26.12 -0.81
C MET A 1 36.20 -24.94 -1.20
N ASN A 2 35.53 -25.05 -2.35
CA ASN A 2 34.50 -24.09 -2.75
C ASN A 2 33.25 -24.38 -1.92
N ILE A 3 33.01 -23.58 -0.88
CA ILE A 3 31.71 -23.55 -0.24
C ILE A 3 30.80 -22.80 -1.21
N ALA A 4 30.03 -23.56 -1.98
CA ALA A 4 28.88 -23.02 -2.68
C ALA A 4 27.99 -22.37 -1.62
N THR A 5 27.94 -21.04 -1.61
CA THR A 5 26.95 -20.28 -0.86
C THR A 5 25.60 -20.63 -1.44
N ASN A 6 24.95 -21.65 -0.87
CA ASN A 6 23.53 -21.90 -1.08
C ASN A 6 22.81 -20.59 -0.75
N THR A 7 22.33 -19.89 -1.78
CA THR A 7 21.51 -18.69 -1.61
C THR A 7 20.28 -19.09 -0.81
N THR A 8 20.21 -18.61 0.44
CA THR A 8 19.21 -18.97 1.47
C THR A 8 17.82 -18.38 1.23
N THR A 9 17.50 -17.98 0.00
CA THR A 9 16.13 -17.64 -0.36
C THR A 9 15.40 -18.91 -0.76
N SER A 10 14.34 -19.22 -0.02
CA SER A 10 13.39 -20.24 -0.45
C SER A 10 12.87 -19.84 -1.83
N LYS A 11 13.34 -20.54 -2.87
CA LYS A 11 12.91 -20.30 -4.25
C LYS A 11 11.42 -20.61 -4.30
N GLY A 12 10.61 -19.57 -4.48
CA GLY A 12 9.17 -19.74 -4.63
C GLY A 12 8.82 -20.58 -5.86
N ILE A 13 7.53 -20.86 -6.04
CA ILE A 13 7.04 -21.62 -7.19
C ILE A 13 6.87 -20.66 -8.37
N LYS A 14 7.62 -20.87 -9.45
CA LYS A 14 7.47 -20.05 -10.66
C LYS A 14 6.17 -20.38 -11.38
N TRP A 15 5.44 -19.35 -11.83
CA TRP A 15 4.27 -19.50 -12.69
C TRP A 15 4.20 -18.34 -13.69
N GLY A 16 4.39 -18.64 -14.97
CA GLY A 16 4.57 -17.60 -15.99
C GLY A 16 5.74 -16.65 -15.65
N PRO A 17 5.55 -15.32 -15.72
CA PRO A 17 6.58 -14.36 -15.32
C PRO A 17 6.71 -14.19 -13.79
N PHE A 18 5.84 -14.83 -13.00
CA PHE A 18 5.67 -14.59 -11.58
C PHE A 18 6.30 -15.67 -10.69
N THR A 19 6.42 -15.37 -9.40
CA THR A 19 6.90 -16.31 -8.38
C THR A 19 5.96 -16.33 -7.17
N LEU A 20 5.26 -17.44 -6.96
CA LEU A 20 4.42 -17.70 -5.80
C LEU A 20 5.26 -18.03 -4.56
N ARG A 21 5.01 -17.32 -3.47
CA ARG A 21 5.66 -17.44 -2.17
C ARG A 21 4.64 -17.82 -1.12
N ILE A 22 4.62 -19.11 -0.77
CA ILE A 22 3.67 -19.63 0.19
C ILE A 22 4.09 -19.18 1.60
N PRO A 23 3.20 -18.57 2.39
CA PRO A 23 3.45 -18.21 3.78
C PRO A 23 3.95 -19.41 4.59
N PHE A 24 4.84 -19.17 5.55
CA PHE A 24 5.45 -20.19 6.43
C PHE A 24 6.36 -21.22 5.74
N ILE A 25 6.27 -21.39 4.42
CA ILE A 25 7.16 -22.23 3.63
C ILE A 25 8.26 -21.38 2.99
N HIS A 26 7.87 -20.40 2.16
CA HIS A 26 8.79 -19.51 1.45
C HIS A 26 9.01 -18.17 2.16
N ILE A 27 8.13 -17.84 3.11
CA ILE A 27 8.11 -16.59 3.87
C ILE A 27 8.19 -16.94 5.34
N LYS A 28 9.27 -16.56 6.02
CA LYS A 28 9.41 -16.75 7.46
C LYS A 28 8.67 -15.64 8.20
N PHE A 29 7.92 -16.03 9.22
CA PHE A 29 7.19 -15.10 10.08
C PHE A 29 8.15 -14.10 10.75
N ARG A 30 7.81 -12.81 10.65
CA ARG A 30 8.49 -11.72 11.35
C ARG A 30 7.49 -10.97 12.21
N ALA A 31 7.60 -11.17 13.53
CA ALA A 31 6.70 -10.55 14.50
C ALA A 31 6.65 -9.02 14.36
N GLY A 32 7.79 -8.36 14.14
CA GLY A 32 7.85 -6.91 14.00
C GLY A 32 7.02 -6.38 12.84
N GLU A 33 7.16 -6.99 11.65
CA GLU A 33 6.35 -6.61 10.48
C GLU A 33 4.90 -7.05 10.63
N PHE A 34 4.61 -8.19 11.26
CA PHE A 34 3.25 -8.64 11.54
C PHE A 34 2.48 -7.65 12.42
N PHE A 35 3.04 -7.21 13.54
CA PHE A 35 2.39 -6.24 14.42
C PHE A 35 2.25 -4.85 13.75
N GLN A 36 3.25 -4.44 12.97
CA GLN A 36 3.14 -3.23 12.16
C GLN A 36 2.01 -3.34 11.13
N GLY A 37 1.92 -4.47 10.44
CA GLY A 37 0.84 -4.78 9.50
C GLY A 37 -0.53 -4.67 10.15
N MET A 38 -0.72 -5.29 11.32
CA MET A 38 -2.00 -5.22 12.03
C MET A 38 -2.40 -3.80 12.45
N VAL A 39 -1.47 -2.97 12.93
CA VAL A 39 -1.85 -1.62 13.40
C VAL A 39 -1.90 -0.62 12.24
N ILE A 40 -0.85 -0.59 11.42
CA ILE A 40 -0.66 0.44 10.41
C ILE A 40 -1.44 0.09 9.14
N SER A 41 -1.33 -1.15 8.63
CA SER A 41 -2.13 -1.55 7.47
C SER A 41 -3.62 -1.62 7.80
N GLY A 42 -3.98 -1.94 9.05
CA GLY A 42 -5.36 -1.83 9.51
C GLY A 42 -5.87 -0.39 9.42
N ALA A 43 -5.19 0.54 10.10
CA ALA A 43 -5.57 1.95 10.11
C ALA A 43 -5.65 2.56 8.71
N THR A 44 -4.66 2.28 7.84
CA THR A 44 -4.67 2.83 6.47
C THR A 44 -5.67 2.14 5.55
N ALA A 45 -5.91 0.83 5.70
CA ALA A 45 -6.91 0.16 4.87
C ALA A 45 -8.33 0.64 5.19
N PHE A 46 -8.64 0.91 6.46
CA PHE A 46 -9.94 1.46 6.85
C PHE A 46 -10.16 2.91 6.45
N ALA A 47 -9.12 3.63 5.98
CA ALA A 47 -9.29 4.94 5.35
C ALA A 47 -10.17 4.88 4.08
N ALA A 48 -10.39 3.69 3.50
CA ALA A 48 -11.30 3.50 2.38
C ALA A 48 -12.77 3.61 2.77
N VAL A 49 -13.12 3.30 4.02
CA VAL A 49 -14.49 3.28 4.53
C VAL A 49 -15.16 4.65 4.40
N PRO A 50 -14.60 5.77 4.92
CA PRO A 50 -15.23 7.08 4.76
C PRO A 50 -15.31 7.52 3.28
N ILE A 51 -14.38 7.10 2.43
CA ILE A 51 -14.44 7.39 0.99
C ILE A 51 -15.59 6.62 0.34
N ALA A 52 -15.73 5.33 0.66
CA ALA A 52 -16.83 4.49 0.18
C ALA A 52 -18.19 5.02 0.64
N MET A 53 -18.29 5.46 1.89
CA MET A 53 -19.49 6.10 2.43
C MET A 53 -19.80 7.41 1.71
N GLY A 54 -18.80 8.23 1.41
CA GLY A 54 -18.98 9.45 0.60
C GLY A 54 -19.52 9.18 -0.82
N LEU A 55 -19.23 8.00 -1.38
CA LEU A 55 -19.76 7.51 -2.67
C LEU A 55 -21.12 6.78 -2.53
N GLY A 56 -21.68 6.73 -1.32
CA GLY A 56 -23.00 6.14 -1.04
C GLY A 56 -23.02 4.66 -0.67
N LEU A 57 -21.87 4.03 -0.40
CA LEU A 57 -21.84 2.69 0.19
C LEU A 57 -22.11 2.73 1.70
N THR A 58 -22.51 1.59 2.27
CA THR A 58 -22.61 1.45 3.72
C THR A 58 -21.23 1.30 4.36
N PHE A 59 -21.17 1.39 5.69
CA PHE A 59 -19.95 1.11 6.45
C PHE A 59 -19.45 -0.32 6.18
N GLU A 60 -20.35 -1.30 6.19
CA GLU A 60 -20.08 -2.72 5.98
C GLU A 60 -19.51 -3.00 4.58
N GLU A 61 -20.05 -2.32 3.57
CA GLU A 61 -19.53 -2.37 2.20
C GLU A 61 -18.18 -1.67 2.09
N GLY A 62 -17.96 -0.58 2.83
CA GLY A 62 -16.64 0.07 2.95
C GLY A 62 -15.59 -0.86 3.56
N VAL A 63 -15.94 -1.61 4.62
CA VAL A 63 -15.07 -2.63 5.23
C VAL A 63 -14.79 -3.76 4.23
N ALA A 64 -15.81 -4.22 3.49
CA ALA A 64 -15.65 -5.20 2.43
C ALA A 64 -14.74 -4.71 1.30
N LEU A 65 -14.84 -3.43 0.94
CA LEU A 65 -13.97 -2.80 -0.03
C LEU A 65 -12.52 -2.81 0.42
N SER A 66 -12.26 -2.42 1.67
CA SER A 66 -10.92 -2.48 2.26
C SER A 66 -10.38 -3.91 2.28
N PHE A 67 -11.21 -4.90 2.61
CA PHE A 67 -10.84 -6.31 2.60
C PHE A 67 -10.43 -6.80 1.21
N VAL A 68 -11.24 -6.51 0.18
CA VAL A 68 -10.94 -6.89 -1.22
C VAL A 68 -9.66 -6.19 -1.68
N ALA A 69 -9.55 -4.87 -1.48
CA ALA A 69 -8.39 -4.10 -1.88
C ALA A 69 -7.11 -4.58 -1.19
N GLY A 70 -7.14 -4.79 0.14
CA GLY A 70 -6.03 -5.28 0.93
C GLY A 70 -5.59 -6.69 0.53
N THR A 71 -6.54 -7.57 0.22
CA THR A 71 -6.25 -8.93 -0.29
C THR A 71 -5.51 -8.87 -1.61
N LEU A 72 -6.00 -8.07 -2.57
CA LEU A 72 -5.35 -7.91 -3.86
C LEU A 72 -3.95 -7.27 -3.73
N ILE A 73 -3.80 -6.24 -2.89
CA ILE A 73 -2.49 -5.63 -2.58
C ILE A 73 -1.50 -6.67 -2.04
N SER A 74 -1.94 -7.48 -1.07
CA SER A 74 -1.09 -8.53 -0.47
C SER A 74 -0.65 -9.60 -1.46
N ALA A 75 -1.43 -9.80 -2.53
CA ALA A 75 -1.08 -10.75 -3.58
C ALA A 75 0.19 -10.34 -4.35
N GLY A 76 0.59 -9.06 -4.36
CA GLY A 76 1.80 -8.58 -5.03
C GLY A 76 3.06 -9.37 -4.62
N PRO A 77 3.53 -9.24 -3.37
CA PRO A 77 4.73 -9.96 -2.92
C PRO A 77 4.54 -11.48 -2.81
N ILE A 78 3.30 -11.95 -2.68
CA ILE A 78 2.99 -13.34 -2.31
C ILE A 78 2.68 -14.18 -3.54
N ILE A 79 1.73 -13.77 -4.36
CA ILE A 79 1.33 -14.50 -5.56
C ILE A 79 2.23 -14.12 -6.73
N PHE A 80 2.53 -12.83 -6.89
CA PHE A 80 3.30 -12.33 -8.04
C PHE A 80 4.82 -12.29 -7.80
N GLY A 81 5.26 -12.34 -6.55
CA GLY A 81 6.68 -12.32 -6.18
C GLY A 81 7.30 -10.94 -6.33
N GLU A 82 6.51 -9.88 -6.18
CA GLU A 82 6.95 -8.49 -6.27
C GLU A 82 7.84 -8.10 -5.07
N PRO A 83 9.11 -7.70 -5.25
CA PRO A 83 9.97 -7.25 -4.16
C PRO A 83 9.61 -5.87 -3.59
N MET A 84 8.62 -5.18 -4.17
CA MET A 84 8.06 -3.94 -3.61
C MET A 84 6.92 -4.22 -2.62
N ALA A 85 6.66 -3.26 -1.73
CA ALA A 85 5.50 -3.29 -0.85
C ALA A 85 4.35 -2.57 -1.56
N PRO A 86 3.35 -3.27 -2.16
CA PRO A 86 2.33 -2.61 -2.95
C PRO A 86 1.36 -1.83 -2.05
N GLY A 87 0.76 -0.79 -2.60
CA GLY A 87 -0.20 0.05 -1.89
C GLY A 87 -1.22 0.60 -2.85
N TRP A 88 -1.94 1.63 -2.42
CA TRP A 88 -2.78 2.44 -3.29
C TRP A 88 -1.91 3.36 -4.13
N VAL A 89 -2.45 3.82 -5.25
CA VAL A 89 -1.97 5.04 -5.90
C VAL A 89 -2.47 6.22 -5.06
N THR A 90 -1.93 6.36 -3.86
CA THR A 90 -2.47 7.25 -2.80
C THR A 90 -2.64 8.70 -3.26
N PRO A 91 -1.68 9.30 -4.01
CA PRO A 91 -1.85 10.66 -4.50
C PRO A 91 -3.00 10.82 -5.52
N ALA A 92 -3.49 9.73 -6.11
CA ALA A 92 -4.64 9.76 -7.01
C ALA A 92 -5.99 9.86 -6.26
N VAL A 93 -6.05 9.41 -5.00
CA VAL A 93 -7.27 9.43 -4.18
C VAL A 93 -7.93 10.82 -4.13
N PRO A 94 -7.24 11.92 -3.74
CA PRO A 94 -7.88 13.24 -3.69
C PRO A 94 -8.34 13.74 -5.06
N ILE A 95 -7.64 13.37 -6.14
CA ILE A 95 -7.99 13.75 -7.51
C ILE A 95 -9.29 13.06 -7.93
N VAL A 96 -9.41 11.76 -7.64
CA VAL A 96 -10.62 10.97 -7.91
C VAL A 96 -11.79 11.48 -7.09
N ILE A 97 -11.60 11.74 -5.79
CA ILE A 97 -12.64 12.32 -4.93
C ILE A 97 -13.07 13.69 -5.44
N ALA A 98 -12.13 14.56 -5.81
CA ALA A 98 -12.45 15.87 -6.37
C ALA A 98 -13.24 15.78 -7.69
N ALA A 99 -12.94 14.80 -8.54
CA ALA A 99 -13.70 14.56 -9.77
C ALA A 99 -15.15 14.16 -9.49
N PHE A 100 -15.40 13.26 -8.52
CA PHE A 100 -16.75 12.90 -8.11
C PHE A 100 -17.46 14.05 -7.39
N ALA A 101 -16.75 14.79 -6.53
CA ALA A 101 -17.30 15.96 -5.84
C ALA A 101 -17.75 17.04 -6.84
N ALA A 102 -16.94 17.32 -7.86
CA ALA A 102 -17.27 18.28 -8.93
C ALA A 102 -18.52 17.86 -9.74
N LYS A 103 -18.81 16.56 -9.81
CA LYS A 103 -20.02 15.99 -10.43
C LYS A 103 -21.22 15.92 -9.49
N GLY A 104 -21.08 16.34 -8.23
CA GLY A 104 -22.14 16.19 -7.20
C GLY A 104 -22.37 14.74 -6.76
N GLN A 105 -21.37 13.87 -6.97
CA GLN A 105 -21.43 12.42 -6.76
C GLN A 105 -20.70 11.95 -5.49
N PHE A 106 -20.20 12.86 -4.67
CA PHE A 106 -19.59 12.57 -3.36
C PHE A 106 -20.45 13.13 -2.23
N THR A 107 -21.70 12.66 -2.15
CA THR A 107 -22.76 13.20 -1.27
C THR A 107 -23.25 12.20 -0.22
N GLY A 108 -22.74 10.98 -0.22
CA GLY A 108 -23.24 9.88 0.61
C GLY A 108 -24.50 9.21 0.08
N ILE A 109 -24.97 9.61 -1.11
CA ILE A 109 -26.12 9.00 -1.78
C ILE A 109 -25.61 8.05 -2.84
N TYR A 110 -26.11 6.83 -2.83
CA TYR A 110 -25.74 5.82 -3.81
C TYR A 110 -26.29 6.12 -5.20
N ASP A 111 -25.42 6.00 -6.20
CA ASP A 111 -25.76 6.05 -7.61
C ASP A 111 -24.91 5.03 -8.38
N PRO A 112 -25.52 4.06 -9.10
CA PRO A 112 -24.81 3.11 -9.95
C PRO A 112 -23.86 3.77 -10.95
N ALA A 113 -24.17 4.98 -11.45
CA ALA A 113 -23.34 5.69 -12.42
C ALA A 113 -21.94 6.03 -11.86
N ILE A 114 -21.82 6.20 -10.54
CA ILE A 114 -20.53 6.41 -9.85
C ILE A 114 -19.62 5.21 -10.07
N PHE A 115 -20.15 4.01 -9.82
CA PHE A 115 -19.39 2.77 -9.90
C PHE A 115 -19.20 2.28 -11.34
N GLN A 116 -20.12 2.62 -12.25
CA GLN A 116 -19.90 2.49 -13.68
C GLN A 116 -18.74 3.39 -14.14
N PHE A 117 -18.69 4.66 -13.72
CA PHE A 117 -17.55 5.53 -14.04
C PHE A 117 -16.23 5.00 -13.41
N MET A 118 -16.28 4.54 -12.17
CA MET A 118 -15.14 3.88 -11.51
C MET A 118 -14.68 2.62 -12.27
N ALA A 119 -15.61 1.84 -12.82
CA ALA A 119 -15.30 0.69 -13.66
C ALA A 119 -14.64 1.12 -14.98
N ALA A 120 -15.08 2.21 -15.62
CA ALA A 120 -14.42 2.75 -16.82
C ALA A 120 -12.95 3.05 -16.53
N MET A 121 -12.69 3.78 -15.44
CA MET A 121 -11.32 4.09 -15.01
C MET A 121 -10.50 2.82 -14.75
N CYS A 122 -11.07 1.81 -14.05
CA CYS A 122 -10.37 0.55 -13.77
C CYS A 122 -10.08 -0.26 -15.04
N ILE A 123 -11.02 -0.30 -15.99
CA ILE A 123 -10.85 -1.00 -17.28
C ILE A 123 -9.70 -0.36 -18.06
N GLU A 124 -9.76 0.96 -18.27
CA GLU A 124 -8.75 1.69 -19.02
C GLU A 124 -7.37 1.59 -18.36
N PHE A 125 -7.30 1.71 -17.05
CA PHE A 125 -6.06 1.56 -16.30
C PHE A 125 -5.49 0.15 -16.41
N THR A 126 -6.34 -0.87 -16.26
CA THR A 126 -5.96 -2.27 -16.42
C THR A 126 -5.38 -2.51 -17.81
N LEU A 127 -6.05 -2.02 -18.86
CA LEU A 127 -5.59 -2.14 -20.23
C LEU A 127 -4.27 -1.41 -20.44
N LEU A 128 -4.15 -0.17 -19.95
CA LEU A 128 -2.94 0.63 -20.04
C LEU A 128 -1.74 -0.10 -19.41
N VAL A 129 -1.85 -0.50 -18.15
CA VAL A 129 -0.73 -1.16 -17.45
C VAL A 129 -0.46 -2.57 -17.99
N PHE A 130 -1.48 -3.28 -18.47
CA PHE A 130 -1.31 -4.55 -19.17
C PHE A 130 -0.51 -4.39 -20.47
N ILE A 131 -0.91 -3.44 -21.32
CA ILE A 131 -0.23 -3.16 -22.60
C ILE A 131 1.23 -2.76 -22.32
N LEU A 132 1.47 -1.88 -21.36
CA LEU A 132 2.82 -1.47 -20.99
C LEU A 132 3.67 -2.62 -20.45
N GLY A 133 3.07 -3.55 -19.71
CA GLY A 133 3.74 -4.74 -19.19
C GLY A 133 4.07 -5.77 -20.26
N ILE A 134 3.15 -6.08 -21.18
CA ILE A 134 3.38 -7.09 -22.22
C ILE A 134 4.31 -6.58 -23.35
N THR A 135 4.27 -5.28 -23.65
CA THR A 135 5.12 -4.67 -24.70
C THR A 135 6.51 -4.29 -24.19
N GLY A 136 6.72 -4.26 -22.87
CA GLY A 136 7.94 -3.75 -22.25
C GLY A 136 8.10 -2.22 -22.32
N TRP A 137 7.06 -1.50 -22.74
CA TRP A 137 7.10 -0.04 -22.85
C TRP A 137 7.19 0.64 -21.49
N GLY A 138 6.59 0.06 -20.45
CA GLY A 138 6.70 0.57 -19.08
C GLY A 138 8.16 0.59 -18.61
N LYS A 139 8.88 -0.53 -18.78
CA LYS A 139 10.31 -0.62 -18.51
C LYS A 139 11.12 0.39 -19.33
N LYS A 140 10.90 0.43 -20.64
CA LYS A 140 11.60 1.35 -21.55
C LYS A 140 11.41 2.81 -21.14
N LEU A 141 10.20 3.20 -20.73
CA LEU A 141 9.91 4.54 -20.26
C LEU A 141 10.71 4.89 -18.99
N ILE A 142 10.80 3.97 -18.03
CA ILE A 142 11.56 4.17 -16.78
C ILE A 142 13.08 4.24 -17.06
N GLU A 143 13.58 3.45 -17.99
CA GLU A 143 15.00 3.38 -18.32
C GLU A 143 15.51 4.59 -19.13
N ILE A 144 14.66 5.18 -19.98
CA ILE A 144 15.01 6.36 -20.79
C ILE A 144 15.19 7.62 -19.92
N ILE A 145 14.50 7.70 -18.78
CA ILE A 145 14.55 8.88 -17.93
C ILE A 145 15.92 9.01 -17.25
N PRO A 146 16.64 10.15 -17.41
CA PRO A 146 17.91 10.39 -16.74
C PRO A 146 17.78 10.39 -15.21
N ASN A 147 18.82 9.95 -14.51
CA ASN A 147 18.83 9.91 -13.03
C ASN A 147 18.53 11.26 -12.37
N GLY A 148 18.92 12.38 -12.99
CA GLY A 148 18.58 13.72 -12.51
C GLY A 148 17.06 13.97 -12.50
N LEU A 149 16.35 13.53 -13.53
CA LEU A 149 14.89 13.64 -13.59
C LEU A 149 14.20 12.65 -12.64
N LYS A 150 14.73 11.41 -12.49
CA LYS A 150 14.25 10.47 -11.46
C LYS A 150 14.35 11.08 -10.06
N SER A 151 15.50 11.69 -9.75
CA SER A 151 15.73 12.37 -8.46
C SER A 151 14.77 13.55 -8.27
N GLY A 152 14.52 14.32 -9.34
CA GLY A 152 13.53 15.40 -9.34
C GLY A 152 12.10 14.93 -9.08
N ILE A 153 11.69 13.81 -9.67
CA ILE A 153 10.38 13.19 -9.44
C ILE A 153 10.24 12.76 -7.98
N ILE A 154 11.25 12.06 -7.42
CA ILE A 154 11.24 11.59 -6.03
C ILE A 154 11.21 12.79 -5.06
N LEU A 155 12.06 13.80 -5.28
CA LEU A 155 12.11 15.01 -4.44
C LEU A 155 10.80 15.80 -4.53
N GLY A 156 10.26 15.97 -5.74
CA GLY A 156 8.98 16.63 -5.97
C GLY A 156 7.83 15.94 -5.25
N ALA A 157 7.76 14.61 -5.29
CA ALA A 157 6.77 13.83 -4.56
C ALA A 157 6.90 14.00 -3.05
N ALA A 158 8.13 13.98 -2.51
CA ALA A 158 8.38 14.21 -1.09
C ALA A 158 7.97 15.63 -0.64
N LEU A 159 8.31 16.65 -1.42
CA LEU A 159 7.92 18.04 -1.14
C LEU A 159 6.41 18.24 -1.24
N ALA A 160 5.76 17.64 -2.24
CA ALA A 160 4.30 17.70 -2.39
C ALA A 160 3.57 17.02 -1.24
N ALA A 161 4.04 15.85 -0.78
CA ALA A 161 3.50 15.17 0.39
C ALA A 161 3.69 16.01 1.66
N PHE A 162 4.86 16.62 1.85
CA PHE A 162 5.12 17.51 2.97
C PHE A 162 4.19 18.74 2.94
N TYR A 163 4.08 19.41 1.78
CA TYR A 163 3.20 20.55 1.60
C TYR A 163 1.74 20.18 1.84
N GLN A 164 1.28 19.04 1.33
CA GLN A 164 -0.08 18.56 1.56
C GLN A 164 -0.37 18.42 3.05
N VAL A 165 0.50 17.78 3.82
CA VAL A 165 0.26 17.49 5.24
C VAL A 165 0.45 18.72 6.14
N PHE A 166 1.53 19.48 5.94
CA PHE A 166 1.93 20.55 6.86
C PHE A 166 1.47 21.95 6.44
N VAL A 167 0.90 22.10 5.24
CA VAL A 167 0.41 23.38 4.74
C VAL A 167 -1.06 23.28 4.35
N THR A 168 -1.42 22.40 3.40
CA THR A 168 -2.80 22.28 2.90
C THR A 168 -3.75 21.69 3.94
N ASP A 169 -3.34 20.60 4.59
CA ASP A 169 -4.15 19.82 5.53
C ASP A 169 -3.75 20.09 6.99
N LEU A 170 -3.12 21.23 7.29
CA LEU A 170 -2.68 21.55 8.64
C LEU A 170 -3.84 21.48 9.65
N ASP A 171 -5.03 21.91 9.26
CA ASP A 171 -6.23 21.85 10.09
C ASP A 171 -6.55 20.42 10.56
N LYS A 172 -6.31 19.41 9.72
CA LYS A 172 -6.52 17.99 10.09
C LYS A 172 -5.54 17.54 11.17
N LEU A 173 -4.29 18.02 11.11
CA LEU A 173 -3.28 17.77 12.14
C LEU A 173 -3.66 18.46 13.45
N MET A 174 -4.23 19.66 13.36
CA MET A 174 -4.66 20.44 14.52
C MET A 174 -5.90 19.89 15.24
N ILE A 175 -6.59 18.87 14.68
CA ILE A 175 -7.65 18.13 15.40
C ILE A 175 -7.04 17.32 16.55
N GLN A 176 -5.82 16.80 16.39
CA GLN A 176 -5.15 15.92 17.36
C GLN A 176 -3.68 16.35 17.56
N PRO A 177 -3.43 17.60 17.98
CA PRO A 177 -2.11 18.23 17.84
C PRO A 177 -1.02 17.55 18.67
N VAL A 178 -1.33 17.07 19.88
CA VAL A 178 -0.34 16.45 20.77
C VAL A 178 0.00 15.05 20.29
N SER A 179 -1.00 14.22 20.03
CA SER A 179 -0.78 12.85 19.55
C SER A 179 -0.11 12.81 18.18
N MET A 180 -0.48 13.70 17.25
CA MET A 180 0.17 13.82 15.94
C MET A 180 1.64 14.25 16.07
N THR A 181 1.93 15.21 16.95
CA THR A 181 3.32 15.62 17.22
C THR A 181 4.13 14.45 17.77
N ILE A 182 3.58 13.71 18.73
CA ILE A 182 4.21 12.50 19.28
C ILE A 182 4.46 11.45 18.20
N ALA A 183 3.46 11.19 17.34
CA ALA A 183 3.58 10.23 16.25
C ALA A 183 4.72 10.61 15.30
N ILE A 184 4.76 11.86 14.85
CA ILE A 184 5.78 12.36 13.91
C ILE A 184 7.17 12.26 14.54
N VAL A 185 7.36 12.80 15.75
CA VAL A 185 8.67 12.83 16.42
C VAL A 185 9.18 11.42 16.68
N LEU A 186 8.36 10.53 17.22
CA LEU A 186 8.78 9.17 17.52
C LEU A 186 9.07 8.38 16.26
N CYS A 187 8.22 8.43 15.23
CA CYS A 187 8.45 7.74 13.96
C CYS A 187 9.75 8.20 13.28
N VAL A 188 10.05 9.51 13.29
CA VAL A 188 11.30 10.05 12.74
C VAL A 188 12.50 9.55 13.56
N ILE A 189 12.43 9.60 14.89
CA ILE A 189 13.53 9.16 15.76
C ILE A 189 13.78 7.66 15.60
N THR A 190 12.75 6.82 15.67
CA THR A 190 12.93 5.35 15.64
C THR A 190 13.40 4.85 14.28
N THR A 191 13.02 5.53 13.20
CA THR A 191 13.31 5.09 11.82
C THR A 191 14.64 5.67 11.31
N PHE A 192 14.87 6.97 11.47
CA PHE A 192 15.94 7.67 10.75
C PHE A 192 17.08 8.19 11.62
N SER A 193 16.91 8.31 12.95
CA SER A 193 17.93 8.90 13.83
C SER A 193 19.19 8.04 13.99
N ASP A 194 20.34 8.59 13.62
CA ASP A 194 21.65 7.94 13.86
C ASP A 194 21.97 7.73 15.34
N PRO A 195 21.71 8.70 16.26
CA PRO A 195 21.80 8.46 17.70
C PRO A 195 21.00 7.24 18.16
N PHE A 196 19.75 7.11 17.68
CA PHE A 196 18.91 5.96 18.02
C PHE A 196 19.50 4.65 17.46
N LYS A 197 19.98 4.66 16.21
CA LYS A 197 20.66 3.50 15.60
C LYS A 197 21.90 3.06 16.39
N LYS A 198 22.68 4.00 16.93
CA LYS A 198 23.84 3.72 17.82
C LYS A 198 23.42 3.14 19.18
N LEU A 199 22.31 3.61 19.75
CA LEU A 199 21.76 3.03 20.98
C LEU A 199 21.21 1.62 20.74
N ALA A 200 20.54 1.40 19.61
CA ALA A 200 20.00 0.11 19.22
C ALA A 200 21.08 -0.95 18.95
N SER A 201 22.30 -0.56 18.57
CA SER A 201 23.41 -1.50 18.40
C SER A 201 24.04 -1.96 19.72
N SER A 202 23.96 -1.14 20.77
CA SER A 202 24.55 -1.42 22.08
C SER A 202 23.55 -1.97 23.11
N ASN A 203 22.25 -1.75 22.94
CA ASN A 203 21.23 -2.11 23.91
C ASN A 203 20.04 -2.86 23.29
N ASN A 204 19.73 -4.02 23.88
CA ASN A 204 18.64 -4.91 23.47
C ASN A 204 17.25 -4.25 23.47
N PHE A 205 16.98 -3.32 24.39
CA PHE A 205 15.70 -2.62 24.46
C PHE A 205 15.48 -1.72 23.24
N PHE A 206 16.45 -0.84 22.95
CA PHE A 206 16.40 0.05 21.78
C PHE A 206 16.43 -0.74 20.47
N ARG A 207 17.13 -1.88 20.44
CA ARG A 207 17.09 -2.82 19.30
C ARG A 207 15.69 -3.35 19.03
N LYS A 208 14.98 -3.79 20.08
CA LYS A 208 13.60 -4.29 19.97
C LYS A 208 12.67 -3.18 19.50
N ILE A 209 12.72 -1.99 20.10
CA ILE A 209 11.89 -0.84 19.67
C ILE A 209 12.16 -0.50 18.21
N GLY A 210 13.44 -0.39 17.82
CA GLY A 210 13.81 -0.10 16.43
C GLY A 210 13.41 -1.19 15.43
N SER A 211 13.24 -2.44 15.88
CA SER A 211 12.75 -3.53 15.02
C SER A 211 11.23 -3.47 14.74
N LEU A 212 10.49 -2.67 15.52
CA LEU A 212 9.05 -2.44 15.35
C LEU A 212 8.75 -1.29 14.37
N GLY A 213 9.78 -0.68 13.79
CA GLY A 213 9.64 0.36 12.76
C GLY A 213 8.81 1.55 13.25
N LEU A 214 7.68 1.79 12.59
CA LEU A 214 6.77 2.90 12.89
C LEU A 214 5.84 2.62 14.08
N LEU A 215 5.61 1.34 14.41
CA LEU A 215 4.63 0.93 15.41
C LEU A 215 4.76 1.63 16.78
N PRO A 216 5.96 1.83 17.36
CA PRO A 216 6.10 2.52 18.64
C PRO A 216 5.52 3.95 18.61
N GLY A 217 5.71 4.68 17.50
CA GLY A 217 5.17 6.02 17.35
C GLY A 217 3.65 6.02 17.35
N PHE A 218 3.02 5.12 16.58
CA PHE A 218 1.56 4.98 16.52
C PHE A 218 0.94 4.55 17.86
N LEU A 219 1.54 3.58 18.56
CA LEU A 219 1.01 3.10 19.84
C LEU A 219 1.07 4.18 20.92
N VAL A 220 2.21 4.89 21.02
CA VAL A 220 2.35 5.97 22.01
C VAL A 220 1.44 7.14 21.65
N ALA A 221 1.34 7.51 20.37
CA ALA A 221 0.42 8.56 19.93
C ALA A 221 -1.03 8.22 20.25
N GLY A 222 -1.51 7.01 19.93
CA GLY A 222 -2.87 6.57 20.24
C GLY A 222 -3.18 6.56 21.74
N LEU A 223 -2.22 6.17 22.57
CA LEU A 223 -2.36 6.24 24.04
C LEU A 223 -2.54 7.69 24.51
N PHE A 224 -1.70 8.61 24.04
CA PHE A 224 -1.80 10.03 24.42
C PHE A 224 -3.05 10.71 23.85
N ALA A 225 -3.47 10.34 22.63
CA ALA A 225 -4.72 10.83 22.04
C ALA A 225 -5.91 10.52 22.96
N PHE A 226 -5.96 9.31 23.51
CA PHE A 226 -6.99 8.89 24.46
C PHE A 226 -6.86 9.60 25.81
N LEU A 227 -5.66 9.63 26.40
CA LEU A 227 -5.44 10.27 27.72
C LEU A 227 -5.77 11.76 27.72
N LEU A 228 -5.61 12.43 26.58
CA LEU A 228 -5.88 13.86 26.41
C LEU A 228 -7.28 14.15 25.84
N ASN A 229 -8.09 13.11 25.60
CA ASN A 229 -9.40 13.20 24.95
C ASN A 229 -9.34 13.87 23.56
N GLU A 230 -8.22 13.75 22.83
CA GLU A 230 -8.15 14.10 21.40
C GLU A 230 -8.90 13.07 20.54
N VAL A 231 -9.05 11.84 21.04
CA VAL A 231 -9.85 10.77 20.44
C VAL A 231 -10.68 10.07 21.52
N THR A 232 -11.95 9.82 21.20
CA THR A 232 -12.81 8.90 21.95
C THR A 232 -12.84 7.56 21.22
N PHE A 233 -12.59 6.46 21.95
CA PHE A 233 -12.75 5.12 21.38
C PHE A 233 -14.13 4.60 21.70
N ASP A 234 -14.93 4.34 20.66
CA ASP A 234 -16.05 3.42 20.76
C ASP A 234 -15.59 2.06 20.24
N ILE A 235 -15.30 1.15 21.17
CA ILE A 235 -14.71 -0.15 20.86
C ILE A 235 -15.84 -1.18 20.80
N GLU A 236 -16.27 -1.51 19.59
CA GLU A 236 -17.11 -2.68 19.39
C GLU A 236 -16.25 -3.94 19.35
N TRP A 237 -16.66 -4.96 20.12
CA TRP A 237 -16.10 -6.31 20.05
C TRP A 237 -17.14 -7.28 19.44
N GLY A 238 -16.99 -7.68 18.18
CA GLY A 238 -17.67 -8.81 17.53
C GLY A 238 -16.90 -9.45 16.35
N PHE A 239 -17.18 -10.70 16.02
CA PHE A 239 -16.72 -11.27 14.75
C PHE A 239 -17.64 -10.75 13.63
N ARG A 240 -17.09 -10.11 12.60
CA ARG A 240 -17.86 -9.69 11.42
C ARG A 240 -17.19 -10.20 10.16
N ILE A 241 -17.98 -10.73 9.23
CA ILE A 241 -17.52 -11.10 7.90
C ILE A 241 -17.81 -9.91 6.99
N PRO A 242 -16.82 -9.37 6.25
CA PRO A 242 -17.06 -8.27 5.33
C PRO A 242 -18.12 -8.64 4.27
N ASP A 243 -19.08 -7.74 4.02
CA ASP A 243 -20.20 -7.98 3.09
C ASP A 243 -19.78 -7.81 1.61
N VAL A 244 -18.95 -8.74 1.15
CA VAL A 244 -18.42 -8.75 -0.23
C VAL A 244 -19.54 -9.00 -1.25
N VAL A 245 -20.65 -9.65 -0.86
CA VAL A 245 -21.77 -9.92 -1.76
C VAL A 245 -22.59 -8.67 -2.02
N SER A 246 -22.95 -7.91 -0.98
CA SER A 246 -23.62 -6.61 -1.17
C SER A 246 -22.73 -5.66 -1.97
N LEU A 247 -21.44 -5.57 -1.61
CA LEU A 247 -20.47 -4.77 -2.34
C LEU A 247 -20.46 -5.12 -3.83
N PHE A 248 -20.27 -6.40 -4.17
CA PHE A 248 -20.27 -6.87 -5.56
C PHE A 248 -21.54 -6.45 -6.31
N ASN A 249 -22.71 -6.67 -5.72
CA ASN A 249 -24.00 -6.34 -6.35
C ASN A 249 -24.19 -4.84 -6.58
N ARG A 250 -23.51 -3.98 -5.80
CA ARG A 250 -23.63 -2.53 -5.89
C ARG A 250 -22.54 -1.85 -6.70
N THR A 251 -21.39 -2.50 -6.88
CA THR A 251 -20.22 -1.85 -7.49
C THR A 251 -19.75 -2.54 -8.76
N SER A 252 -19.92 -3.87 -8.87
CA SER A 252 -19.37 -4.61 -10.01
C SER A 252 -20.12 -4.29 -11.30
N PRO A 253 -19.44 -4.00 -12.42
CA PRO A 253 -20.10 -3.80 -13.71
C PRO A 253 -20.84 -5.05 -14.20
N LEU A 254 -20.53 -6.22 -13.65
CA LEU A 254 -21.27 -7.46 -13.91
C LEU A 254 -22.67 -7.47 -13.27
N ALA A 255 -22.87 -6.69 -12.21
CA ALA A 255 -24.14 -6.57 -11.50
C ALA A 255 -24.91 -5.30 -11.88
N ILE A 256 -24.22 -4.15 -11.95
CA ILE A 256 -24.84 -2.84 -12.20
C ILE A 256 -24.80 -2.39 -13.67
N GLY A 257 -24.22 -3.22 -14.55
CA GLY A 257 -24.00 -2.88 -15.95
C GLY A 257 -22.65 -2.21 -16.22
N PHE A 258 -22.20 -2.30 -17.47
CA PHE A 258 -20.94 -1.69 -17.92
C PHE A 258 -21.06 -0.17 -18.12
N PRO A 259 -19.93 0.57 -18.07
CA PRO A 259 -19.92 2.00 -18.32
C PRO A 259 -20.39 2.35 -19.74
N THR A 260 -20.99 3.53 -19.89
CA THR A 260 -21.32 4.08 -21.21
C THR A 260 -20.04 4.53 -21.93
N PHE A 261 -20.12 4.70 -23.26
CA PHE A 261 -18.97 5.19 -24.04
C PHE A 261 -18.46 6.56 -23.57
N ASP A 262 -19.37 7.47 -23.19
CA ASP A 262 -19.01 8.80 -22.69
C ASP A 262 -18.22 8.73 -21.38
N MET A 263 -18.56 7.77 -20.49
CA MET A 263 -17.81 7.56 -19.25
C MET A 263 -16.35 7.15 -19.51
N TYR A 264 -16.08 6.35 -20.55
CA TYR A 264 -14.72 6.04 -20.95
C TYR A 264 -13.97 7.29 -21.42
N LEU A 265 -14.57 8.07 -22.34
CA LEU A 265 -13.94 9.31 -22.82
C LEU A 265 -13.62 10.30 -21.69
N GLU A 266 -14.52 10.42 -20.71
CA GLU A 266 -14.33 11.26 -19.54
C GLU A 266 -13.30 10.70 -18.54
N ALA A 267 -13.09 9.39 -18.50
CA ALA A 267 -12.15 8.73 -17.60
C ALA A 267 -10.69 8.86 -18.05
N ILE A 268 -10.43 8.97 -19.36
CA ILE A 268 -9.08 9.01 -19.96
C ILE A 268 -8.12 9.97 -19.22
N PRO A 269 -8.47 11.25 -18.96
CA PRO A 269 -7.55 12.17 -18.28
C PRO A 269 -7.17 11.70 -16.87
N LEU A 270 -8.14 11.16 -16.11
CA LEU A 270 -7.90 10.65 -14.76
C LEU A 270 -7.01 9.40 -14.78
N VAL A 271 -7.19 8.53 -15.78
CA VAL A 271 -6.38 7.32 -15.97
C VAL A 271 -4.94 7.67 -16.31
N ILE A 272 -4.71 8.65 -17.19
CA ILE A 272 -3.36 9.13 -17.54
C ILE A 272 -2.67 9.74 -16.30
N ILE A 273 -3.39 10.55 -15.52
CA ILE A 273 -2.87 11.11 -14.26
C ILE A 273 -2.53 9.99 -13.28
N GLY A 274 -3.43 9.02 -13.09
CA GLY A 274 -3.20 7.88 -12.20
C GLY A 274 -1.98 7.05 -12.61
N TYR A 275 -1.76 6.84 -13.91
CA TYR A 275 -0.56 6.14 -14.38
C TYR A 275 0.71 6.97 -14.17
N THR A 276 0.64 8.29 -14.38
CA THR A 276 1.79 9.19 -14.10
C THR A 276 2.21 9.13 -12.63
N LEU A 277 1.24 9.04 -11.72
CA LEU A 277 1.50 8.87 -10.29
C LEU A 277 2.07 7.47 -9.98
N LEU A 278 1.47 6.41 -10.52
CA LEU A 278 1.98 5.04 -10.40
C LEU A 278 3.42 4.92 -10.92
N PHE A 279 3.75 5.64 -11.98
CA PHE A 279 5.09 5.67 -12.55
C PHE A 279 6.12 6.26 -11.58
N GLY A 280 5.75 7.34 -10.87
CA GLY A 280 6.57 7.90 -9.79
C GLY A 280 6.79 6.90 -8.65
N ASP A 281 5.75 6.13 -8.29
CA ASP A 281 5.85 5.06 -7.29
C ASP A 281 6.81 3.96 -7.73
N LEU A 282 6.74 3.51 -8.99
CA LEU A 282 7.64 2.49 -9.54
C LEU A 282 9.10 2.97 -9.49
N ILE A 283 9.39 4.20 -9.90
CA ILE A 283 10.73 4.78 -9.82
C ILE A 283 11.22 4.79 -8.37
N THR A 284 10.39 5.28 -7.46
CA THR A 284 10.73 5.39 -6.03
C THR A 284 11.05 4.01 -5.43
N GLY A 285 10.23 3.00 -5.72
CA GLY A 285 10.42 1.64 -5.22
C GLY A 285 11.72 1.02 -5.72
N ILE A 286 12.03 1.19 -7.01
CA ILE A 286 13.29 0.68 -7.60
C ILE A 286 14.51 1.32 -6.96
N GLU A 287 14.52 2.65 -6.78
CA GLU A 287 15.69 3.32 -6.21
C GLU A 287 15.89 2.95 -4.73
N VAL A 288 14.81 2.75 -3.95
CA VAL A 288 14.89 2.20 -2.58
C VAL A 288 15.47 0.78 -2.58
N LEU A 289 14.99 -0.10 -3.47
CA LEU A 289 15.51 -1.47 -3.60
C LEU A 289 16.98 -1.47 -4.03
N LYS A 290 17.36 -0.61 -4.97
CA LYS A 290 18.72 -0.49 -5.49
C LYS A 290 19.70 0.00 -4.43
N ASP A 291 19.31 0.98 -3.63
CA ASP A 291 20.08 1.43 -2.46
C ASP A 291 20.27 0.28 -1.45
N GLY A 292 19.21 -0.48 -1.18
CA GLY A 292 19.31 -1.64 -0.29
C GLY A 292 20.14 -2.80 -0.84
N GLN A 293 20.06 -3.06 -2.15
CA GLN A 293 20.75 -4.15 -2.82
C GLN A 293 22.28 -4.06 -2.68
N ALA A 294 22.84 -2.85 -2.64
CA ALA A 294 24.27 -2.63 -2.42
C ALA A 294 24.78 -3.22 -1.09
N GLN A 295 23.90 -3.38 -0.10
CA GLN A 295 24.20 -3.89 1.24
C GLN A 295 23.84 -5.38 1.40
N ARG A 296 23.17 -5.98 0.40
CA ARG A 296 22.62 -7.34 0.44
C ARG A 296 23.04 -8.19 -0.78
N PRO A 297 24.35 -8.37 -1.04
CA PRO A 297 24.81 -9.22 -2.14
C PRO A 297 24.44 -10.71 -1.97
N ASP A 298 24.09 -11.13 -0.75
CA ASP A 298 23.63 -12.46 -0.41
C ASP A 298 22.22 -12.78 -0.93
N GLU A 299 21.41 -11.76 -1.20
CA GLU A 299 20.06 -11.87 -1.76
C GLU A 299 19.91 -10.93 -2.96
N PRO A 300 20.31 -11.37 -4.17
CA PRO A 300 20.01 -10.62 -5.38
C PRO A 300 18.50 -10.60 -5.63
N LEU A 301 17.91 -9.41 -5.67
CA LEU A 301 16.51 -9.21 -5.97
C LEU A 301 16.29 -9.25 -7.49
N ASP A 302 15.33 -10.05 -7.92
CA ASP A 302 14.82 -10.05 -9.29
C ASP A 302 13.81 -8.91 -9.44
N VAL A 303 14.29 -7.68 -9.70
CA VAL A 303 13.44 -6.51 -9.96
C VAL A 303 13.13 -6.45 -11.45
N ASN A 304 11.88 -6.74 -11.82
CA ASN A 304 11.44 -6.76 -13.21
C ASN A 304 10.19 -5.89 -13.38
N LEU A 305 10.37 -4.76 -14.08
CA LEU A 305 9.31 -3.79 -14.28
C LEU A 305 8.14 -4.29 -15.13
N ASP A 306 8.42 -5.12 -16.13
CA ASP A 306 7.36 -5.71 -16.97
C ASP A 306 6.47 -6.60 -16.11
N ARG A 307 7.09 -7.39 -15.22
CA ARG A 307 6.39 -8.20 -14.23
C ARG A 307 5.60 -7.33 -13.24
N SER A 308 6.17 -6.23 -12.75
CA SER A 308 5.46 -5.31 -11.85
C SER A 308 4.20 -4.73 -12.51
N HIS A 309 4.29 -4.28 -13.76
CA HIS A 309 3.13 -3.82 -14.54
C HIS A 309 2.08 -4.91 -14.73
N LEU A 310 2.50 -6.13 -15.09
CA LEU A 310 1.58 -7.26 -15.23
C LEU A 310 0.93 -7.66 -13.90
N SER A 311 1.66 -7.61 -12.78
CA SER A 311 1.09 -7.83 -11.45
C SER A 311 0.02 -6.79 -11.12
N ILE A 312 0.30 -5.51 -11.39
CA ILE A 312 -0.65 -4.41 -11.21
C ILE A 312 -1.88 -4.61 -12.11
N ALA A 313 -1.68 -5.02 -13.37
CA ALA A 313 -2.76 -5.30 -14.31
C ALA A 313 -3.69 -6.40 -13.81
N VAL A 314 -3.14 -7.54 -13.40
CA VAL A 314 -3.94 -8.67 -12.90
C VAL A 314 -4.69 -8.28 -11.62
N ARG A 315 -4.05 -7.56 -10.69
CA ARG A 315 -4.71 -7.10 -9.46
C ARG A 315 -5.83 -6.11 -9.75
N ASN A 316 -5.61 -5.16 -10.65
CA ASN A 316 -6.66 -4.23 -11.09
C ASN A 316 -7.80 -4.94 -11.82
N PHE A 317 -7.50 -5.92 -12.67
CA PHE A 317 -8.51 -6.70 -13.37
C PHE A 317 -9.40 -7.50 -12.40
N LEU A 318 -8.79 -8.17 -11.41
CA LEU A 318 -9.55 -8.87 -10.37
C LEU A 318 -10.35 -7.88 -9.50
N GLY A 319 -9.77 -6.72 -9.18
CA GLY A 319 -10.48 -5.63 -8.51
C GLY A 319 -11.69 -5.17 -9.31
N LEU A 320 -11.54 -4.89 -10.60
CA LEU A 320 -12.62 -4.51 -11.52
C LEU A 320 -13.78 -5.52 -11.51
N ILE A 321 -13.48 -6.82 -11.51
CA ILE A 321 -14.52 -7.86 -11.50
C ILE A 321 -15.30 -7.85 -10.18
N ILE A 322 -14.61 -7.74 -9.05
CA ILE A 322 -15.22 -7.87 -7.72
C ILE A 322 -15.85 -6.54 -7.27
N ASN A 323 -15.04 -5.48 -7.24
CA ASN A 323 -15.39 -4.14 -6.81
C ASN A 323 -14.43 -3.11 -7.45
N PRO A 324 -14.83 -2.45 -8.55
CA PRO A 324 -13.99 -1.44 -9.19
C PRO A 324 -13.75 -0.27 -8.24
N PHE A 325 -12.49 -0.02 -7.90
CA PHE A 325 -12.07 1.12 -7.10
C PHE A 325 -10.64 1.56 -7.49
N PHE A 326 -10.59 2.49 -8.44
CA PHE A 326 -9.39 2.84 -9.21
C PHE A 326 -8.11 3.09 -8.39
N PRO A 327 -8.11 3.88 -7.29
CA PRO A 327 -6.86 4.21 -6.63
C PRO A 327 -6.27 3.06 -5.78
N THR A 328 -6.93 1.91 -5.64
CA THR A 328 -6.51 0.90 -4.64
C THR A 328 -5.36 0.00 -5.07
N GLN A 329 -5.15 -0.23 -6.37
CA GLN A 329 -4.19 -1.23 -6.85
C GLN A 329 -2.95 -0.58 -7.48
N GLY A 330 -2.07 -0.06 -6.64
CA GLY A 330 -0.81 0.60 -7.00
C GLY A 330 0.44 -0.29 -6.83
N ALA A 331 1.60 0.33 -7.07
CA ALA A 331 2.92 -0.33 -7.05
C ALA A 331 3.62 -0.25 -5.70
N LEU A 332 3.40 0.84 -4.94
CA LEU A 332 4.23 1.16 -3.79
C LEU A 332 3.42 1.78 -2.65
N TRP A 333 3.68 1.29 -1.45
CA TRP A 333 3.43 1.99 -0.21
C TRP A 333 4.77 2.41 0.38
N THR A 334 5.18 3.65 0.09
CA THR A 334 6.56 4.13 0.34
C THR A 334 7.00 3.97 1.79
N GLY A 335 6.15 4.33 2.76
CA GLY A 335 6.49 4.23 4.18
C GLY A 335 6.82 2.80 4.61
N VAL A 336 5.97 1.84 4.23
CA VAL A 336 6.19 0.42 4.55
C VAL A 336 7.38 -0.14 3.80
N HIS A 337 7.49 0.19 2.51
CA HIS A 337 8.58 -0.29 1.69
C HIS A 337 9.94 0.16 2.23
N VAL A 338 10.08 1.44 2.60
CA VAL A 338 11.30 1.99 3.19
C VAL A 338 11.62 1.32 4.52
N VAL A 339 10.63 1.15 5.41
CA VAL A 339 10.86 0.50 6.72
C VAL A 339 11.33 -0.94 6.58
N VAL A 340 10.68 -1.71 5.69
CA VAL A 340 11.07 -3.10 5.40
C VAL A 340 12.44 -3.16 4.74
N ALA A 341 12.71 -2.28 3.77
CA ALA A 341 14.01 -2.20 3.08
C ALA A 341 15.15 -1.79 4.03
N GLU A 342 14.93 -0.82 4.92
CA GLU A 342 15.91 -0.40 5.93
C GLU A 342 16.23 -1.50 6.93
N ARG A 343 15.25 -2.32 7.29
CA ARG A 343 15.50 -3.49 8.14
C ARG A 343 16.19 -4.61 7.38
N TRP A 344 15.80 -4.84 6.13
CA TRP A 344 16.44 -5.78 5.22
C TRP A 344 17.93 -5.47 5.03
N LYS A 345 18.28 -4.20 4.86
CA LYS A 345 19.66 -3.69 4.74
C LYS A 345 20.59 -4.07 5.91
N LYS A 346 20.04 -4.30 7.11
CA LYS A 346 20.83 -4.70 8.30
C LYS A 346 21.43 -6.11 8.20
N GLY A 347 21.05 -6.89 7.20
CA GLY A 347 21.67 -8.17 6.86
C GLY A 347 20.80 -9.40 7.15
N PRO A 348 21.26 -10.59 6.72
CA PRO A 348 20.48 -11.83 6.75
C PRO A 348 20.11 -12.30 8.16
N LYS A 349 20.82 -11.85 9.21
CA LYS A 349 20.46 -12.14 10.61
C LYS A 349 19.17 -11.43 11.03
N GLU A 350 19.00 -10.18 10.61
CA GLU A 350 17.82 -9.37 10.94
C GLU A 350 16.62 -9.75 10.06
N MET A 351 16.87 -9.91 8.76
CA MET A 351 15.86 -10.27 7.77
C MET A 351 16.52 -11.05 6.61
N PRO A 352 16.48 -12.40 6.63
CA PRO A 352 17.02 -13.26 5.58
C PRO A 352 16.49 -12.94 4.19
N SER A 353 15.19 -12.66 4.07
CA SER A 353 14.56 -12.27 2.81
C SER A 353 13.71 -11.03 2.94
N ILE A 354 13.75 -10.12 1.96
CA ILE A 354 12.81 -8.99 1.91
C ILE A 354 11.35 -9.47 1.90
N PHE A 355 11.10 -10.63 1.28
CA PHE A 355 9.77 -11.26 1.24
C PHE A 355 9.30 -11.74 2.61
N ASP A 356 10.20 -12.06 3.54
CA ASP A 356 9.83 -12.38 4.94
C ASP A 356 9.15 -11.16 5.58
N GLY A 357 9.72 -9.97 5.36
CA GLY A 357 9.18 -8.72 5.87
C GLY A 357 7.86 -8.36 5.21
N LEU A 358 7.82 -8.31 3.87
CA LEU A 358 6.62 -7.97 3.10
C LEU A 358 5.46 -8.94 3.38
N GLY A 359 5.72 -10.25 3.34
CA GLY A 359 4.70 -11.26 3.58
C GLY A 359 4.13 -11.23 5.00
N SER A 360 4.99 -10.95 5.99
CA SER A 360 4.55 -10.78 7.38
C SER A 360 3.74 -9.51 7.58
N TYR A 361 4.07 -8.43 6.85
CA TYR A 361 3.38 -7.15 6.93
C TYR A 361 1.95 -7.21 6.38
N TYR A 362 1.76 -7.85 5.22
CA TYR A 362 0.45 -7.87 4.55
C TYR A 362 -0.42 -9.05 5.00
N LEU A 363 -0.19 -10.23 4.43
CA LEU A 363 -1.17 -11.32 4.45
C LEU A 363 -1.42 -11.86 5.85
N MET A 364 -0.39 -11.91 6.69
CA MET A 364 -0.55 -12.51 8.01
C MET A 364 -1.49 -11.68 8.89
N ALA A 365 -1.62 -10.37 8.63
CA ALA A 365 -2.54 -9.50 9.34
C ALA A 365 -3.99 -9.57 8.80
N ILE A 366 -4.22 -9.95 7.54
CA ILE A 366 -5.55 -9.89 6.89
C ILE A 366 -6.66 -10.61 7.66
N PRO A 367 -6.50 -11.87 8.10
CA PRO A 367 -7.55 -12.54 8.88
C PRO A 367 -7.86 -11.82 10.19
N PHE A 368 -6.86 -11.21 10.82
CA PHE A 368 -7.06 -10.50 12.09
C PHE A 368 -7.69 -9.13 11.89
N LEU A 369 -7.32 -8.44 10.81
CA LEU A 369 -7.75 -7.08 10.49
C LEU A 369 -9.22 -6.97 10.12
N TYR A 370 -9.73 -7.90 9.31
CA TYR A 370 -11.05 -7.77 8.69
C TYR A 370 -12.11 -8.67 9.29
N VAL A 371 -11.70 -9.67 10.07
CA VAL A 371 -12.60 -10.70 10.59
C VAL A 371 -12.62 -10.72 12.12
N THR A 372 -11.57 -10.22 12.76
CA THR A 372 -11.47 -10.10 14.22
C THR A 372 -11.21 -8.66 14.65
N LEU A 373 -11.36 -8.44 15.95
CA LEU A 373 -11.56 -7.16 16.60
C LEU A 373 -10.29 -6.54 17.16
N PRO A 374 -10.32 -5.25 17.53
CA PRO A 374 -11.48 -4.33 17.55
C PRO A 374 -11.78 -3.63 16.22
N PHE A 375 -13.08 -3.42 15.95
CA PHE A 375 -13.50 -2.38 15.00
C PHE A 375 -13.63 -1.07 15.78
N ILE A 376 -12.97 -0.03 15.29
CA ILE A 376 -13.14 1.33 15.82
C ILE A 376 -14.21 1.97 14.95
N THR A 377 -15.36 2.29 15.56
CA THR A 377 -16.48 2.99 14.92
C THR A 377 -16.50 4.47 15.25
#